data_AF-A0A068V1Q3-F1
#
_entry.id   AF-A0A068V1Q3-F1
#
_cell.length_a   1.000
_cell.length_b   1.000
_cell.length_c   1.000
_cell.angle_alpha   90.00
_cell.angle_beta   90.00
_cell.angle_gamma   90.00
#
_symmetry.space_group_name_H-M   'P 1'
#
loop_
_entity.id
_entity.type
_entity.pdbx_description
1 polymer ?
#
loop_
_entity_poly.entity_id
_entity_poly.type
_entity_poly.pdbx_seq_one_letter_code
_entity_poly.pdbx_strand_id
1 'polypeptide(L)'
;MVKSGSRTSAEPRVSPFRLAAHLTSVFVIYNGIFWTALSVVMPEPPAESVAWLKGAAKVKRLALPVSILVGITGVSGAFVAGNDAGRAFNTFPKMGDTWVPADIFSMKPLLRNFFENTSIAQLDHRVLGTTTLAAIGGLWFSTQKLDLHPAIRSLIGSIVGMAALQRLALPVSILVGITVPVSLGTAHQDGVLTLLSLMLLLNHTVRRPSVSLLKTLPPVVKIVT
;
A
#
# COMPACT_ATOMS: atom_id res chain seq x y z
N MET A 1 10.73 19.44 -36.10
CA MET A 1 11.28 18.08 -35.96
C MET A 1 12.68 18.09 -36.53
N VAL A 2 13.72 18.07 -35.68
CA VAL A 2 15.13 17.94 -36.10
C VAL A 2 15.77 16.93 -35.16
N LYS A 3 16.31 15.87 -35.75
CA LYS A 3 17.01 14.76 -35.09
C LYS A 3 18.50 15.00 -35.32
N SER A 4 19.27 15.21 -34.26
CA SER A 4 20.73 15.14 -34.29
C SER A 4 21.16 13.88 -33.54
N GLY A 5 22.07 13.12 -34.14
CA GLY A 5 22.40 11.76 -33.74
C GLY A 5 23.40 11.67 -32.60
N SER A 6 23.08 10.80 -31.64
CA SER A 6 23.99 9.76 -31.16
C SER A 6 23.13 8.58 -30.67
N ARG A 7 23.24 7.44 -31.36
CA ARG A 7 22.66 6.17 -30.89
C ARG A 7 23.65 5.52 -29.94
N THR A 8 23.67 5.97 -28.70
CA THR A 8 23.83 5.06 -27.57
C THR A 8 22.43 4.84 -27.05
N SER A 9 22.05 3.60 -26.75
CA SER A 9 20.75 3.23 -26.16
C SER A 9 20.51 4.04 -24.89
N ALA A 10 19.96 5.25 -25.04
CA ALA A 10 19.63 6.11 -23.93
C ALA A 10 18.40 5.47 -23.29
N GLU A 11 18.60 4.73 -22.20
CA GLU A 11 17.49 4.29 -21.38
C GLU A 11 16.57 5.49 -21.16
N PRO A 12 15.27 5.41 -21.48
CA PRO A 12 14.35 6.51 -21.30
C PRO A 12 14.24 6.86 -19.81
N ARG A 13 15.08 7.77 -19.30
CA ARG A 13 15.03 8.21 -17.91
C ARG A 13 13.94 9.25 -17.75
N VAL A 14 12.90 8.90 -17.00
CA VAL A 14 11.87 9.83 -16.58
C VAL A 14 12.28 10.45 -15.24
N SER A 15 12.06 11.75 -15.07
CA SER A 15 12.33 12.40 -13.78
C SER A 15 11.48 11.74 -12.67
N PRO A 16 12.01 11.55 -11.45
CA PRO A 16 11.29 10.94 -10.33
C PRO A 16 9.91 11.59 -10.07
N PHE A 17 9.82 12.91 -10.19
CA PHE A 17 8.57 13.65 -10.04
C PHE A 17 7.50 13.28 -11.07
N ARG A 18 7.88 13.06 -12.33
CA ARG A 18 6.93 12.63 -13.39
C ARG A 18 6.46 11.19 -13.15
N LEU A 19 7.37 10.31 -12.73
CA LEU A 19 7.04 8.93 -12.41
C LEU A 19 6.09 8.85 -11.21
N ALA A 20 6.39 9.59 -10.14
CA ALA A 20 5.54 9.69 -8.97
C ALA A 20 4.16 10.29 -9.32
N ALA A 21 4.12 11.40 -10.05
CA ALA A 21 2.86 12.02 -10.46
C ALA A 21 2.02 11.09 -11.34
N HIS A 22 2.64 10.37 -12.28
CA HIS A 22 1.96 9.37 -13.11
C HIS A 22 1.39 8.25 -12.24
N LEU A 23 2.20 7.63 -11.38
CA LEU A 23 1.74 6.55 -10.51
C LEU A 23 0.60 7.00 -9.58
N THR A 24 0.72 8.19 -8.98
CA THR A 24 -0.34 8.76 -8.15
C THR A 24 -1.63 8.96 -8.95
N SER A 25 -1.56 9.48 -10.18
CA SER A 25 -2.73 9.66 -11.03
C SER A 25 -3.41 8.34 -11.39
N VAL A 26 -2.62 7.30 -11.70
CA VAL A 26 -3.11 5.94 -11.96
C VAL A 26 -3.82 5.39 -10.73
N PHE A 27 -3.22 5.53 -9.54
CA PHE A 27 -3.86 5.10 -8.30
C PHE A 27 -5.18 5.83 -8.06
N VAL A 28 -5.23 7.16 -8.17
CA VAL A 28 -6.47 7.92 -7.95
C VAL A 28 -7.59 7.47 -8.91
N ILE A 29 -7.28 7.36 -10.20
CA ILE A 29 -8.26 6.93 -11.22
C ILE A 29 -8.72 5.50 -10.95
N TYR A 30 -7.78 4.58 -10.71
CA TYR A 30 -8.09 3.18 -10.39
C TYR A 30 -8.97 3.06 -9.15
N ASN A 31 -8.66 3.79 -8.08
CA ASN A 31 -9.43 3.79 -6.84
C ASN A 31 -10.88 4.22 -7.10
N GLY A 32 -11.08 5.27 -7.91
CA GLY A 32 -12.41 5.75 -8.29
C GLY A 32 -13.21 4.72 -9.10
N ILE A 33 -12.59 4.15 -10.14
CA ILE A 33 -13.25 3.13 -11.00
C ILE A 33 -13.57 1.88 -10.18
N PHE A 34 -12.61 1.39 -9.41
CA PHE A 34 -12.78 0.18 -8.60
C PHE A 34 -13.86 0.35 -7.53
N TRP A 35 -13.88 1.50 -6.84
CA TRP A 35 -14.94 1.82 -5.89
C TRP A 35 -16.34 1.87 -6.53
N THR A 36 -16.46 2.48 -7.72
CA THR A 36 -17.71 2.50 -8.46
C THR A 36 -18.14 1.10 -8.88
N ALA A 37 -17.21 0.29 -9.40
CA ALA A 37 -17.48 -1.10 -9.78
C ALA A 37 -17.97 -1.93 -8.57
N LEU A 38 -17.31 -1.81 -7.41
CA LEU A 38 -17.74 -2.46 -6.17
C LEU A 38 -19.12 -1.99 -5.73
N SER A 39 -19.46 -0.71 -5.93
CA SER A 39 -20.77 -0.17 -5.57
C SER A 39 -21.90 -0.69 -6.47
N VAL A 40 -21.59 -1.07 -7.71
CA VAL A 40 -22.53 -1.73 -8.63
C VAL A 40 -22.67 -3.22 -8.31
N VAL A 41 -21.57 -3.93 -8.06
CA VAL A 41 -21.56 -5.38 -7.84
C VAL A 41 -22.02 -5.77 -6.43
N MET A 42 -21.65 -4.99 -5.42
CA MET A 42 -21.97 -5.23 -4.01
C MET A 42 -22.66 -3.98 -3.41
N PRO A 43 -23.90 -3.67 -3.81
CA PRO A 43 -24.58 -2.42 -3.45
C PRO A 43 -24.90 -2.28 -1.96
N GLU A 44 -24.94 -3.38 -1.20
CA GLU A 44 -25.06 -3.38 0.26
C GLU A 44 -23.90 -4.13 0.91
N PRO A 45 -23.38 -3.69 2.06
CA PRO A 45 -22.37 -4.42 2.81
C PRO A 45 -22.96 -5.68 3.46
N PRO A 46 -22.14 -6.70 3.76
CA PRO A 46 -22.57 -7.89 4.51
C PRO A 46 -23.03 -7.50 5.91
N ALA A 47 -24.33 -7.33 6.10
CA ALA A 47 -24.94 -6.86 7.32
C ALA A 47 -26.06 -7.83 7.72
N GLU A 48 -25.69 -8.95 8.35
CA GLU A 48 -26.67 -9.94 8.84
C GLU A 48 -26.89 -9.83 10.35
N SER A 49 -26.01 -9.14 11.09
CA SER A 49 -26.17 -8.92 12.53
C SER A 49 -25.70 -7.53 12.99
N VAL A 50 -26.37 -7.00 14.02
CA VAL A 50 -26.00 -5.73 14.65
C VAL A 50 -24.62 -5.80 15.33
N ALA A 51 -24.23 -6.99 15.82
CA ALA A 51 -22.89 -7.22 16.37
C ALA A 51 -21.80 -7.05 15.31
N TRP A 52 -22.00 -7.62 14.11
CA TRP A 52 -21.09 -7.47 12.97
C TRP A 52 -20.99 -6.03 12.49
N LEU A 53 -22.10 -5.28 12.52
CA LEU A 53 -22.07 -3.85 12.18
C LEU A 53 -21.22 -3.02 13.16
N LYS A 54 -21.30 -3.32 14.46
CA LYS A 54 -20.44 -2.67 15.46
C LYS A 54 -18.97 -3.03 15.27
N GLY A 55 -18.68 -4.30 14.95
CA GLY A 55 -17.34 -4.76 14.59
C GLY A 55 -16.80 -4.03 13.35
N ALA A 56 -17.57 -4.02 12.26
CA ALA A 56 -17.23 -3.35 11.00
C ALA A 56 -16.98 -1.84 11.19
N ALA A 57 -17.77 -1.16 12.04
CA ALA A 57 -17.55 0.25 12.33
C ALA A 57 -16.20 0.54 13.02
N LYS A 58 -15.74 -0.36 13.90
CA LYS A 58 -14.41 -0.26 14.52
C LYS A 58 -13.30 -0.51 13.49
N VAL A 59 -13.45 -1.55 12.66
CA VAL A 59 -12.52 -1.87 11.58
C VAL A 59 -12.39 -0.68 10.62
N LYS A 60 -13.51 -0.06 10.21
CA LYS A 60 -13.52 1.12 9.32
C LYS A 60 -12.64 2.26 9.83
N ARG A 61 -12.67 2.55 11.13
CA ARG A 61 -11.88 3.64 11.74
C ARG A 61 -10.37 3.41 11.61
N LEU A 62 -9.95 2.14 11.58
CA LEU A 62 -8.54 1.76 11.42
C LEU A 62 -8.19 1.49 9.95
N ALA A 63 -9.11 0.97 9.15
CA ALA A 63 -8.89 0.62 7.75
C ALA A 63 -8.57 1.85 6.90
N LEU A 64 -9.30 2.95 7.06
CA LEU A 64 -9.09 4.17 6.27
C LEU A 64 -7.67 4.77 6.43
N PRO A 65 -7.16 5.04 7.64
CA PRO A 65 -5.79 5.57 7.79
C PRO A 65 -4.74 4.57 7.31
N VAL A 66 -4.96 3.26 7.49
CA VAL A 66 -4.05 2.23 6.96
C VAL A 66 -4.05 2.23 5.43
N SER A 67 -5.19 2.43 4.77
CA SER A 67 -5.26 2.55 3.30
C SER A 67 -4.52 3.76 2.77
N ILE A 68 -4.64 4.90 3.46
CA ILE A 68 -3.90 6.11 3.11
C ILE A 68 -2.40 5.86 3.25
N LEU A 69 -1.97 5.21 4.35
CA LEU A 69 -0.57 4.84 4.57
C LEU A 69 -0.04 3.90 3.48
N VAL A 70 -0.81 2.88 3.07
CA VAL A 70 -0.47 2.00 1.94
C VAL A 70 -0.27 2.81 0.65
N GLY A 71 -1.17 3.75 0.37
CA GLY A 71 -1.05 4.65 -0.79
C GLY A 71 0.21 5.51 -0.75
N ILE A 72 0.51 6.12 0.40
CA ILE A 72 1.73 6.93 0.61
C ILE A 72 2.98 6.07 0.41
N THR A 73 3.01 4.85 0.98
CA THR A 73 4.11 3.89 0.80
C THR A 73 4.28 3.48 -0.67
N GLY A 74 3.17 3.28 -1.40
CA GLY A 74 3.23 3.00 -2.83
C GLY A 74 3.81 4.17 -3.65
N VAL A 75 3.41 5.41 -3.33
CA VAL A 75 3.96 6.61 -3.98
C VAL A 75 5.43 6.83 -3.64
N SER A 76 5.87 6.57 -2.39
CA SER A 76 7.29 6.65 -2.03
C SER A 76 8.15 5.66 -2.82
N GLY A 77 7.58 4.50 -3.19
CA GLY A 77 8.23 3.54 -4.09
C GLY A 77 8.51 4.09 -5.50
N ALA A 78 7.72 5.04 -6.00
CA ALA A 78 7.99 5.70 -7.28
C ALA A 78 9.25 6.59 -7.23
N PHE A 79 9.52 7.22 -6.08
CA PHE A 79 10.76 8.00 -5.89
C PHE A 79 11.98 7.08 -5.78
N VAL A 80 11.83 5.91 -5.14
CA VAL A 80 12.88 4.88 -5.12
C VAL A 80 13.22 4.40 -6.54
N ALA A 81 12.19 4.09 -7.33
CA ALA A 81 12.37 3.66 -8.72
C ALA A 81 12.95 4.78 -9.60
N GLY A 82 12.49 6.02 -9.43
CA GLY A 82 12.96 7.16 -10.22
C GLY A 82 14.39 7.59 -9.92
N ASN A 83 14.88 7.37 -8.69
CA ASN A 83 16.25 7.68 -8.26
C ASN A 83 17.20 6.47 -8.36
N ASP A 84 16.75 5.36 -8.94
CA ASP A 84 17.49 4.09 -9.00
C ASP A 84 17.96 3.57 -7.63
N ALA A 85 17.28 3.98 -6.55
CA ALA A 85 17.72 3.75 -5.18
C ALA A 85 17.61 2.28 -4.75
N GLY A 86 16.75 1.52 -5.43
CA GLY A 86 16.66 0.08 -5.31
C GLY A 86 17.91 -0.68 -5.78
N ARG A 87 18.83 -0.03 -6.51
CA ARG A 87 20.12 -0.62 -6.94
C ARG A 87 21.29 -0.19 -6.05
N ALA A 88 21.18 0.97 -5.40
CA ALA A 88 22.26 1.56 -4.61
C ALA A 88 22.39 0.93 -3.22
N PHE A 89 21.27 0.54 -2.61
CA PHE A 89 21.24 0.02 -1.24
C PHE A 89 20.56 -1.35 -1.19
N ASN A 90 21.41 -2.36 -1.32
CA ASN A 90 21.01 -3.75 -1.51
C ASN A 90 21.18 -4.61 -0.27
N THR A 91 21.43 -4.07 0.93
CA THR A 91 21.37 -4.88 2.16
C THR A 91 20.07 -4.59 2.90
N PHE A 92 19.64 -5.49 3.78
CA PHE A 92 18.49 -5.30 4.67
C PHE A 92 18.76 -6.03 6.00
N PRO A 93 18.44 -5.45 7.18
CA PRO A 93 17.74 -4.18 7.41
C PRO A 93 18.60 -2.92 7.26
N LYS A 94 19.93 -3.08 7.28
CA LYS A 94 20.90 -1.99 7.05
C LYS A 94 20.91 -1.53 5.59
N MET A 95 21.56 -0.41 5.32
CA MET A 95 21.85 0.17 4.00
C MET A 95 23.38 0.18 3.79
N GLY A 96 23.90 -0.90 3.22
CA GLY A 96 25.32 -1.26 3.30
C GLY A 96 25.69 -1.69 4.73
N ASP A 97 26.76 -1.11 5.27
CA ASP A 97 27.23 -1.34 6.64
C ASP A 97 26.53 -0.46 7.69
N THR A 98 25.80 0.55 7.24
CA THR A 98 25.18 1.59 8.09
C THR A 98 23.66 1.46 8.14
N TRP A 99 23.02 1.93 9.21
CA TRP A 99 21.55 2.01 9.27
C TRP A 99 21.01 3.25 8.57
N VAL A 100 21.75 4.34 8.65
CA VAL A 100 21.44 5.64 8.03
C VAL A 100 22.71 6.07 7.29
N PRO A 101 22.67 6.17 5.94
CA PRO A 101 23.80 6.67 5.17
C PRO A 101 24.18 8.10 5.58
N ALA A 102 25.47 8.45 5.57
CA ALA A 102 25.94 9.77 6.01
C ALA A 102 25.55 10.91 5.05
N ASP A 103 25.18 10.58 3.81
CA ASP A 103 24.90 11.49 2.70
C ASP A 103 23.41 11.90 2.60
N ILE A 104 22.56 11.53 3.56
CA ILE A 104 21.11 11.80 3.55
C ILE A 104 20.71 13.28 3.45
N PHE A 105 21.60 14.21 3.83
CA PHE A 105 21.38 15.67 3.74
C PHE A 105 22.42 16.38 2.87
N SER A 106 23.05 15.66 1.94
CA SER A 106 24.11 16.19 1.07
C SER A 106 23.61 17.24 0.07
N MET A 107 22.35 17.21 -0.35
CA MET A 107 21.79 18.16 -1.33
C MET A 107 21.20 19.42 -0.67
N LYS A 108 21.29 20.55 -1.37
CA LYS A 108 20.63 21.81 -0.98
C LYS A 108 19.61 22.25 -2.06
N PRO A 109 18.43 22.78 -1.67
CA PRO A 109 17.87 22.84 -0.32
C PRO A 109 17.53 21.46 0.25
N LEU A 110 17.44 21.35 1.58
CA LEU A 110 17.25 20.09 2.29
C LEU A 110 16.05 19.29 1.79
N LEU A 111 14.98 19.97 1.36
CA LEU A 111 13.76 19.36 0.83
C LEU A 111 14.02 18.52 -0.45
N ARG A 112 15.04 18.86 -1.25
CA ARG A 112 15.40 18.06 -2.43
C ARG A 112 15.91 16.69 -2.05
N ASN A 113 16.51 16.52 -0.86
CA ASN A 113 16.99 15.20 -0.46
C ASN A 113 15.83 14.20 -0.43
N PHE A 114 14.70 14.54 0.20
CA PHE A 114 13.55 13.64 0.32
C PHE A 114 13.02 13.07 -1.02
N PHE A 115 13.25 13.77 -2.13
CA PHE A 115 12.71 13.39 -3.45
C PHE A 115 13.78 13.01 -4.48
N GLU A 116 15.00 13.54 -4.38
CA GLU A 116 16.07 13.41 -5.37
C GLU A 116 17.31 12.68 -4.82
N ASN A 117 17.45 12.58 -3.49
CA ASN A 117 18.57 11.87 -2.88
C ASN A 117 18.22 10.39 -2.70
N THR A 118 18.99 9.55 -3.37
CA THR A 118 18.88 8.09 -3.38
C THR A 118 18.85 7.47 -1.97
N SER A 119 19.69 7.98 -1.07
CA SER A 119 19.86 7.44 0.29
C SER A 119 18.65 7.68 1.17
N ILE A 120 18.15 8.91 1.21
CA ILE A 120 16.98 9.23 2.03
C ILE A 120 15.69 8.69 1.40
N ALA A 121 15.54 8.70 0.07
CA ALA A 121 14.35 8.14 -0.60
C ALA A 121 14.20 6.64 -0.30
N GLN A 122 15.30 5.89 -0.32
CA GLN A 122 15.31 4.46 0.05
C GLN A 122 15.04 4.27 1.54
N LEU A 123 15.65 5.08 2.42
CA LEU A 123 15.42 5.00 3.86
C LEU A 123 13.95 5.29 4.20
N ASP A 124 13.38 6.37 3.67
CA ASP A 124 11.99 6.76 3.89
C ASP A 124 11.03 5.67 3.42
N HIS A 125 11.24 5.11 2.22
CA HIS A 125 10.40 4.02 1.74
C HIS A 125 10.50 2.76 2.62
N ARG A 126 11.69 2.43 3.14
CA ARG A 126 11.88 1.30 4.07
C ARG A 126 11.19 1.52 5.41
N VAL A 127 11.25 2.73 5.94
CA VAL A 127 10.55 3.11 7.18
C VAL A 127 9.04 3.04 6.94
N LEU A 128 8.54 3.65 5.85
CA LEU A 128 7.13 3.61 5.47
C LEU A 128 6.61 2.18 5.27
N GLY A 129 7.36 1.32 4.58
CA GLY A 129 7.01 -0.08 4.40
C GLY A 129 6.94 -0.87 5.71
N THR A 130 7.88 -0.61 6.63
CA THR A 130 7.88 -1.25 7.96
C THR A 130 6.69 -0.76 8.80
N THR A 131 6.42 0.54 8.81
CA THR A 131 5.27 1.13 9.50
C THR A 131 3.96 0.64 8.92
N THR A 132 3.87 0.48 7.59
CA THR A 132 2.68 -0.06 6.91
C THR A 132 2.41 -1.50 7.32
N LEU A 133 3.45 -2.35 7.33
CA LEU A 133 3.31 -3.73 7.77
C LEU A 133 2.88 -3.83 9.24
N ALA A 134 3.48 -3.02 10.11
CA ALA A 134 3.10 -2.95 11.52
C ALA A 134 1.65 -2.46 11.70
N ALA A 135 1.22 -1.46 10.93
CA ALA A 135 -0.14 -0.95 10.98
C ALA A 135 -1.18 -1.97 10.48
N ILE A 136 -0.87 -2.73 9.43
CA ILE A 136 -1.69 -3.85 8.95
C ILE A 136 -1.75 -4.98 9.98
N GLY A 137 -0.62 -5.32 10.61
CA GLY A 137 -0.58 -6.29 11.70
C GLY A 137 -1.40 -5.84 12.91
N GLY A 138 -1.33 -4.55 13.27
CA GLY A 138 -2.15 -3.95 14.32
C GLY A 138 -3.64 -3.96 13.99
N LEU A 139 -4.02 -3.67 12.74
CA LEU A 139 -5.38 -3.82 12.25
C LEU A 139 -5.86 -5.26 12.44
N TRP A 140 -5.10 -6.24 11.97
CA TRP A 140 -5.42 -7.65 12.13
C TRP A 140 -5.57 -8.06 13.59
N PHE A 141 -4.62 -7.70 14.45
CA PHE A 141 -4.69 -7.99 15.89
C PHE A 141 -5.94 -7.39 16.55
N SER A 142 -6.30 -6.16 16.19
CA SER A 142 -7.51 -5.49 16.71
C SER A 142 -8.81 -6.22 16.33
N THR A 143 -8.79 -6.98 15.24
CA THR A 143 -9.97 -7.71 14.74
C THR A 143 -10.18 -9.07 15.37
N GLN A 144 -9.19 -9.63 16.06
CA GLN A 144 -9.29 -10.99 16.63
C GLN A 144 -10.34 -11.13 17.73
N LYS A 145 -10.67 -10.03 18.42
CA LYS A 145 -11.68 -9.99 19.49
C LYS A 145 -13.04 -9.43 19.02
N LEU A 146 -13.20 -9.18 17.72
CA LEU A 146 -14.43 -8.61 17.17
C LEU A 146 -15.25 -9.70 16.48
N ASP A 147 -16.57 -9.67 16.70
CA ASP A 147 -17.49 -10.44 15.88
C ASP A 147 -17.59 -9.79 14.49
N LEU A 148 -16.99 -10.46 13.51
CA LEU A 148 -16.95 -10.02 12.12
C LEU A 148 -17.49 -11.12 11.22
N HIS A 149 -18.11 -10.71 10.11
CA HIS A 149 -18.51 -11.63 9.06
C HIS A 149 -17.28 -12.42 8.55
N PRO A 150 -17.40 -13.75 8.29
CA PRO A 150 -16.27 -14.59 7.86
C PRO A 150 -15.52 -14.05 6.64
N ALA A 151 -16.24 -13.46 5.68
CA ALA A 151 -15.63 -12.83 4.50
C ALA A 151 -14.72 -11.64 4.86
N ILE A 152 -15.09 -10.81 5.84
CA ILE A 152 -14.26 -9.68 6.29
C ILE A 152 -12.99 -10.21 6.97
N ARG A 153 -13.12 -11.28 7.77
CA ARG A 153 -11.97 -11.91 8.45
C ARG A 153 -11.00 -12.53 7.45
N SER A 154 -11.53 -13.23 6.44
CA SER A 154 -10.73 -13.79 5.33
C SER A 154 -10.02 -12.68 4.56
N LEU A 155 -10.71 -11.59 4.22
CA LEU A 155 -10.14 -10.43 3.52
C LEU A 155 -9.00 -9.77 4.31
N ILE A 156 -9.15 -9.58 5.62
CA ILE A 156 -8.08 -9.06 6.48
C ILE A 156 -6.88 -10.02 6.48
N GLY A 157 -7.12 -11.34 6.50
CA GLY A 157 -6.07 -12.35 6.33
C GLY A 157 -5.32 -12.22 5.00
N SER A 158 -6.05 -12.03 3.90
CA SER A 158 -5.45 -11.78 2.57
C SER A 158 -4.63 -10.49 2.53
N ILE A 159 -5.07 -9.42 3.19
CA ILE A 159 -4.32 -8.16 3.32
C ILE A 159 -2.99 -8.38 4.05
N VAL A 160 -3.02 -9.10 5.18
CA VAL A 160 -1.81 -9.45 5.93
C VAL A 160 -0.87 -10.30 5.09
N GLY A 161 -1.41 -11.33 4.41
CA GLY A 161 -0.64 -12.20 3.53
C GLY A 161 0.03 -11.42 2.40
N MET A 162 -0.70 -10.54 1.72
CA MET A 162 -0.17 -9.72 0.64
C MET A 162 0.89 -8.72 1.14
N ALA A 163 0.67 -8.09 2.31
CA ALA A 163 1.66 -7.20 2.91
C ALA A 163 2.94 -7.93 3.31
N ALA A 164 2.82 -9.15 3.84
CA ALA A 164 3.97 -10.00 4.14
C ALA A 164 4.73 -10.41 2.87
N LEU A 165 4.02 -10.79 1.79
CA LEU A 165 4.63 -11.07 0.49
C LEU A 165 5.42 -9.86 -0.04
N GLN A 166 4.86 -8.66 0.05
CA GLN A 166 5.55 -7.43 -0.38
C GLN A 166 6.77 -7.10 0.47
N ARG A 167 6.75 -7.43 1.76
CA ARG A 167 7.93 -7.31 2.62
C ARG A 167 9.04 -8.27 2.20
N LEU A 168 8.69 -9.47 1.75
CA LEU A 168 9.63 -10.49 1.31
C LEU A 168 10.11 -10.30 -0.13
N ALA A 169 9.35 -9.59 -0.98
CA ALA A 169 9.72 -9.32 -2.35
C ALA A 169 11.00 -8.45 -2.49
N LEU A 170 11.22 -7.51 -1.55
CA LEU A 170 12.39 -6.62 -1.59
C LEU A 170 13.73 -7.37 -1.32
N PRO A 171 13.85 -8.23 -0.27
CA PRO A 171 15.07 -9.01 -0.01
C PRO A 171 15.42 -10.05 -1.09
N VAL A 172 14.44 -10.57 -1.84
CA VAL A 172 14.70 -11.63 -2.84
C VAL A 172 15.48 -11.10 -4.05
N SER A 173 15.21 -9.87 -4.49
CA SER A 173 16.01 -9.22 -5.55
C SER A 173 17.46 -8.93 -5.13
N ILE A 174 17.70 -8.82 -3.82
CA ILE A 174 18.98 -8.54 -3.18
C ILE A 174 19.85 -9.80 -3.06
N LEU A 175 19.27 -10.94 -2.69
CA LEU A 175 20.03 -12.15 -2.35
C LEU A 175 20.75 -12.79 -3.55
N VAL A 176 20.34 -12.46 -4.78
CA VAL A 176 20.84 -13.10 -6.00
C VAL A 176 21.95 -12.28 -6.68
N GLY A 177 22.26 -11.06 -6.20
CA GLY A 177 23.34 -10.24 -6.76
C GLY A 177 23.12 -9.77 -8.21
N ILE A 178 21.91 -9.92 -8.75
CA ILE A 178 21.53 -9.52 -10.10
C ILE A 178 20.89 -8.13 -10.02
N THR A 179 21.23 -7.28 -10.98
CA THR A 179 20.49 -6.04 -11.28
C THR A 179 18.99 -6.30 -11.26
N VAL A 180 18.22 -5.62 -10.38
CA VAL A 180 16.79 -5.87 -10.16
C VAL A 180 16.06 -6.13 -11.49
N PRO A 181 15.64 -7.38 -11.76
CA PRO A 181 14.91 -7.71 -12.98
C PRO A 181 13.65 -6.86 -13.09
N VAL A 182 13.35 -6.38 -14.30
CA VAL A 182 12.14 -5.57 -14.55
C VAL A 182 10.89 -6.32 -14.09
N SER A 183 10.85 -7.65 -14.27
CA SER A 183 9.74 -8.51 -13.82
C SER A 183 9.50 -8.46 -12.30
N LEU A 184 10.55 -8.38 -11.48
CA LEU A 184 10.42 -8.24 -10.03
C LEU A 184 9.98 -6.82 -9.65
N GLY A 185 10.49 -5.80 -10.35
CA GLY A 185 10.03 -4.43 -10.19
C GLY A 185 8.54 -4.27 -10.51
N THR A 186 8.08 -4.86 -11.62
CA THR A 186 6.67 -4.86 -12.01
C THR A 186 5.82 -5.70 -11.06
N ALA A 187 6.29 -6.87 -10.62
CA ALA A 187 5.58 -7.69 -9.64
C ALA A 187 5.43 -6.95 -8.30
N HIS A 188 6.44 -6.20 -7.89
CA HIS A 188 6.33 -5.36 -6.70
C HIS A 188 5.30 -4.24 -6.89
N GLN A 189 5.29 -3.54 -8.02
CA GLN A 189 4.28 -2.50 -8.30
C GLN A 189 2.86 -3.09 -8.36
N ASP A 190 2.68 -4.22 -9.02
CA ASP A 190 1.40 -4.93 -9.10
C ASP A 190 0.93 -5.43 -7.72
N GLY A 191 1.87 -5.88 -6.89
CA GLY A 191 1.58 -6.26 -5.52
C GLY A 191 1.13 -5.08 -4.64
N VAL A 192 1.69 -3.88 -4.84
CA VAL A 192 1.22 -2.66 -4.17
C VAL A 192 -0.21 -2.34 -4.61
N LEU A 193 -0.49 -2.42 -5.92
CA LEU A 193 -1.84 -2.19 -6.44
C LEU A 193 -2.84 -3.20 -5.88
N THR A 194 -2.49 -4.48 -5.86
CA THR A 194 -3.31 -5.55 -5.27
C THR A 194 -3.60 -5.29 -3.79
N LEU A 195 -2.59 -4.91 -3.00
CA LEU A 195 -2.78 -4.56 -1.59
C LEU A 195 -3.72 -3.36 -1.43
N LEU A 196 -3.60 -2.35 -2.29
CA LEU A 196 -4.49 -1.18 -2.30
C LEU A 196 -5.94 -1.59 -2.66
N SER A 197 -6.13 -2.49 -3.62
CA SER A 197 -7.44 -3.03 -3.99
C SER A 197 -8.10 -3.80 -2.86
N LEU A 198 -7.34 -4.64 -2.14
CA LEU A 198 -7.85 -5.36 -0.97
C LEU A 198 -8.24 -4.39 0.15
N MET A 199 -7.46 -3.33 0.37
CA MET A 199 -7.80 -2.28 1.33
C MET A 199 -9.05 -1.48 0.93
N LEU A 200 -9.24 -1.19 -0.36
CA LEU A 200 -10.46 -0.55 -0.86
C LEU A 200 -11.68 -1.45 -0.67
N LEU A 201 -11.55 -2.72 -1.02
CA LEU A 201 -12.59 -3.73 -0.81
C LEU A 201 -12.94 -3.83 0.68
N LEU A 202 -11.95 -3.78 1.57
CA LEU A 202 -12.19 -3.77 3.02
C LEU A 202 -12.99 -2.53 3.42
N ASN A 203 -12.59 -1.34 3.00
CA ASN A 203 -13.32 -0.10 3.32
C ASN A 203 -14.74 -0.09 2.75
N HIS A 204 -14.95 -0.70 1.59
CA HIS A 204 -16.26 -0.83 0.97
C HIS A 204 -17.15 -1.83 1.71
N THR A 205 -16.62 -3.00 2.08
CA THR A 205 -17.38 -4.04 2.82
C THR A 205 -17.73 -3.63 4.25
N VAL A 206 -16.94 -2.76 4.89
CA VAL A 206 -17.23 -2.23 6.24
C VAL A 206 -17.99 -0.89 6.23
N ARG A 207 -18.53 -0.47 5.07
CA ARG A 207 -19.31 0.76 4.97
C ARG A 207 -20.62 0.65 5.74
N ARG A 208 -21.24 1.81 6.02
CA ARG A 208 -22.53 1.81 6.69
C ARG A 208 -23.59 1.25 5.73
N PRO A 209 -24.35 0.22 6.12
CA PRO A 209 -25.47 -0.27 5.32
C PRO A 209 -26.54 0.82 5.15
N SER A 210 -27.39 0.67 4.13
CA SER A 210 -28.52 1.59 3.95
C SER A 210 -29.48 1.55 5.14
N VAL A 211 -30.21 2.66 5.34
CA VAL A 211 -31.24 2.76 6.39
C VAL A 211 -32.33 1.70 6.21
N SER A 212 -32.61 1.30 4.96
CA SER A 212 -33.56 0.23 4.63
C SER A 212 -33.09 -1.13 5.15
N LEU A 213 -31.82 -1.49 4.92
CA LEU A 213 -31.23 -2.73 5.41
C LEU A 213 -31.09 -2.75 6.94
N LEU A 214 -30.83 -1.60 7.57
CA LEU A 214 -30.79 -1.51 9.04
C LEU A 214 -32.14 -1.82 9.68
N LYS A 215 -33.25 -1.44 9.04
CA LYS A 215 -34.60 -1.68 9.55
C LYS A 215 -35.02 -3.16 9.46
N THR A 216 -34.42 -3.93 8.56
CA THR A 216 -34.74 -5.36 8.39
C THR A 216 -33.96 -6.27 9.33
N LEU A 217 -32.95 -5.74 10.05
CA LEU A 217 -32.12 -6.56 10.93
C LEU A 217 -32.86 -6.89 12.23
N PRO A 218 -32.77 -8.15 12.71
CA PRO A 218 -33.37 -8.51 13.98
C PRO A 218 -32.74 -7.67 15.10
N PRO A 219 -33.55 -7.11 16.02
CA PRO A 219 -33.03 -6.39 17.17
C PRO A 219 -32.16 -7.33 18.00
N VAL A 220 -31.08 -6.80 18.58
CA VAL A 220 -30.22 -7.56 19.49
C VAL A 220 -31.09 -8.02 20.66
N VAL A 221 -31.41 -9.31 20.71
CA VAL A 221 -31.97 -9.93 21.91
C VAL A 221 -30.87 -9.83 22.96
N LYS A 222 -30.99 -8.87 23.87
CA LYS A 222 -30.18 -8.86 25.09
C LYS A 222 -30.59 -10.09 25.87
N ILE A 223 -29.82 -11.17 25.78
CA ILE A 223 -29.92 -12.25 26.74
C ILE A 223 -29.37 -11.65 28.05
N VAL A 224 -30.28 -11.35 28.96
CA VAL A 224 -29.94 -10.98 30.34
C VAL A 224 -29.49 -12.27 31.02
N THR A 225 -28.21 -12.36 31.34
CA THR A 225 -27.65 -13.36 32.28
C THR A 225 -26.96 -12.62 33.41
#